data_AF-A0A958QWU4-F1
#
_entry.id   AF-A0A958QWU4-F1
#
_cell.length_a   1.000
_cell.length_b   1.000
_cell.length_c   1.000
_cell.angle_alpha   90.00
_cell.angle_beta   90.00
_cell.angle_gamma   90.00
#
_symmetry.space_group_name_H-M   'P 1'
#
loop_
_entity.id
_entity.type
_entity.pdbx_description
1 polymer ?
#
loop_
_entity_poly.entity_id
_entity_poly.type
_entity_poly.pdbx_seq_one_letter_code
_entity_poly.pdbx_strand_id
1 'polypeptide(L)'
;MEAQSFAQSESISPTETASPKVQKRDGKVVTFDQERILSAIEKAFKADRGIAPEGSLDPQLLKQVELITKDVCSEVLDPALNGGVDVEYIQDVVEKRIMLYGHYSVARRYILYREERAKARLLKLQEERRAGKDRPHLNFARRDGTIEPLNWQDVITQIEAACKGFRECESDALIEEV
;
A
#
# COMPACT_ATOMS: atom_id res chain seq x y z
N MET A 1 -46.27 -30.85 34.50
CA MET A 1 -46.32 -29.42 34.11
C MET A 1 -45.20 -28.75 34.89
N GLU A 2 -43.99 -28.80 34.35
CA GLU A 2 -43.38 -27.75 33.49
C GLU A 2 -42.76 -26.67 34.40
N ALA A 3 -41.44 -26.70 34.61
CA ALA A 3 -40.37 -26.22 33.72
C ALA A 3 -40.01 -24.75 33.99
N GLN A 4 -38.82 -24.58 34.56
CA GLN A 4 -37.80 -23.57 34.22
C GLN A 4 -38.14 -22.07 34.31
N SER A 5 -37.45 -21.37 35.22
CA SER A 5 -37.09 -19.95 35.06
C SER A 5 -35.56 -19.86 35.09
N PHE A 6 -34.99 -19.75 33.89
CA PHE A 6 -33.57 -19.50 33.64
C PHE A 6 -33.17 -18.12 34.17
N ALA A 7 -32.20 -18.07 35.09
CA ALA A 7 -31.36 -16.89 35.25
C ALA A 7 -30.38 -16.88 34.07
N GLN A 8 -30.65 -16.04 33.07
CA GLN A 8 -29.69 -15.79 32.00
C GLN A 8 -28.55 -14.95 32.56
N SER A 9 -27.40 -15.59 32.74
CA SER A 9 -26.11 -14.93 32.81
C SER A 9 -25.85 -14.24 31.47
N GLU A 10 -25.98 -12.91 31.44
CA GLU A 10 -25.48 -12.09 30.34
C GLU A 10 -23.96 -12.26 30.26
N SER A 11 -23.53 -13.13 29.35
CA SER A 11 -22.18 -13.21 28.87
C SER A 11 -21.85 -11.90 28.17
N ILE A 12 -21.14 -11.02 28.85
CA ILE A 12 -20.54 -9.82 28.27
C ILE A 12 -19.46 -10.31 27.30
N SER A 13 -19.79 -10.35 26.01
CA SER A 13 -18.83 -10.55 24.93
C SER A 13 -17.71 -9.51 25.06
N PRO A 14 -16.43 -9.89 24.92
CA PRO A 14 -15.33 -8.94 25.00
C PRO A 14 -15.47 -7.95 23.84
N THR A 15 -15.69 -6.69 24.21
CA THR A 15 -15.48 -5.45 23.47
C THR A 15 -14.98 -5.64 22.03
N GLU A 16 -15.87 -5.44 21.05
CA GLU A 16 -15.47 -5.11 19.68
C GLU A 16 -14.61 -3.84 19.75
N THR A 17 -13.29 -4.05 19.83
CA THR A 17 -12.32 -2.97 19.83
C THR A 17 -12.28 -2.48 18.40
N ALA A 18 -12.96 -1.36 18.14
CA ALA A 18 -12.98 -0.70 16.83
C ALA A 18 -11.54 -0.55 16.33
N SER A 19 -11.14 -1.42 15.39
CA SER A 19 -9.78 -1.42 14.86
C SER A 19 -9.57 -0.12 14.09
N PRO A 20 -8.56 0.70 14.43
CA PRO A 20 -8.40 2.01 13.81
C PRO A 20 -8.13 1.89 12.32
N LYS A 21 -8.63 2.87 11.60
CA LYS A 21 -8.60 2.94 10.14
C LYS A 21 -7.32 3.66 9.70
N VAL A 22 -6.53 3.01 8.87
CA VAL A 22 -5.31 3.53 8.25
C VAL A 22 -5.62 3.89 6.80
N GLN A 23 -5.31 5.11 6.40
CA GLN A 23 -5.45 5.52 5.00
C GLN A 23 -4.19 5.16 4.22
N LYS A 24 -4.32 4.32 3.20
CA LYS A 24 -3.24 4.04 2.25
C LYS A 24 -3.08 5.20 1.28
N ARG A 25 -1.89 5.31 0.66
CA ARG A 25 -1.59 6.30 -0.38
C ARG A 25 -2.60 6.27 -1.54
N ASP A 26 -3.13 5.09 -1.84
CA ASP A 26 -4.14 4.83 -2.88
C ASP A 26 -5.54 5.41 -2.53
N GLY A 27 -5.67 6.14 -1.41
CA GLY A 27 -6.94 6.63 -0.85
C GLY A 27 -7.77 5.55 -0.14
N LYS A 28 -7.40 4.27 -0.29
CA LYS A 28 -8.08 3.14 0.36
C LYS A 28 -7.84 3.16 1.86
N VAL A 29 -8.93 3.13 2.61
CA VAL A 29 -8.89 2.95 4.07
C VAL A 29 -8.85 1.45 4.38
N VAL A 30 -7.80 1.02 5.09
CA VAL A 30 -7.63 -0.35 5.57
C VAL A 30 -7.61 -0.37 7.09
N THR A 31 -7.96 -1.52 7.67
CA THR A 31 -7.82 -1.72 9.11
C THR A 31 -6.33 -1.78 9.48
N PHE A 32 -5.97 -1.13 10.59
CA PHE A 32 -4.66 -1.27 11.20
C PHE A 32 -4.41 -2.74 11.56
N ASP A 33 -3.22 -3.23 11.24
CA ASP A 33 -2.80 -4.60 11.54
C ASP A 33 -1.37 -4.58 12.08
N GLN A 34 -1.25 -4.91 13.36
CA GLN A 34 0.02 -4.96 14.07
C GLN A 34 0.97 -6.01 13.48
N GLU A 35 0.46 -7.15 13.01
CA GLU A 35 1.27 -8.24 12.45
C GLU A 35 2.02 -7.79 11.19
N ARG A 36 1.44 -6.85 10.43
CA ARG A 36 2.11 -6.26 9.27
C ARG A 36 3.30 -5.40 9.66
N ILE A 37 3.21 -4.69 10.78
CA ILE A 37 4.32 -3.88 11.33
C ILE A 37 5.40 -4.81 11.85
N LEU A 38 5.02 -5.82 12.64
CA LEU A 38 5.94 -6.84 13.16
C LEU A 38 6.74 -7.48 12.02
N SER A 39 6.05 -8.00 11.00
CA SER A 39 6.68 -8.64 9.84
C SER A 39 7.58 -7.68 9.06
N ALA A 40 7.21 -6.40 8.95
CA ALA A 40 8.02 -5.40 8.26
C ALA A 40 9.33 -5.11 9.00
N ILE A 41 9.26 -4.95 10.33
CA ILE A 41 10.43 -4.73 11.18
C ILE A 41 11.31 -5.99 11.17
N GLU A 42 10.72 -7.17 11.34
CA GLU A 42 11.45 -8.45 11.29
C GLU A 42 12.24 -8.62 9.99
N LYS A 43 11.62 -8.32 8.84
CA LYS A 43 12.28 -8.35 7.53
C LYS A 43 13.45 -7.38 7.45
N ALA A 44 13.35 -6.21 8.06
CA ALA A 44 14.44 -5.23 8.11
C ALA A 44 15.65 -5.78 8.89
N PHE A 45 15.39 -6.38 10.05
CA PHE A 45 16.42 -7.01 10.87
C PHE A 45 17.08 -8.20 10.16
N LYS A 46 16.30 -9.06 9.48
CA LYS A 46 16.84 -10.16 8.67
C LYS A 46 17.71 -9.63 7.52
N ALA A 47 17.24 -8.60 6.81
CA ALA A 47 17.95 -8.02 5.68
C ALA A 47 19.27 -7.34 6.08
N ASP A 48 19.35 -6.75 7.28
CA ASP A 48 20.59 -6.18 7.83
C ASP A 48 21.61 -7.26 8.21
N ARG A 49 21.12 -8.38 8.77
CA ARG A 49 21.93 -9.54 9.15
C ARG A 49 22.33 -10.46 7.99
N GLY A 50 21.80 -10.22 6.79
CA GLY A 50 21.98 -11.11 5.64
C GLY A 50 21.30 -12.47 5.80
N ILE A 51 20.26 -12.55 6.64
CA ILE A 51 19.47 -13.77 6.86
C ILE A 51 18.42 -13.88 5.75
N ALA A 52 18.24 -15.09 5.22
CA ALA A 52 17.22 -15.37 4.22
C ALA A 52 15.79 -15.09 4.77
N PRO A 53 14.79 -14.80 3.93
CA PRO A 53 13.42 -14.49 4.38
C PRO A 53 12.82 -15.57 5.30
N GLU A 54 13.07 -16.83 4.98
CA GLU A 54 12.68 -18.03 5.73
C GLU A 54 13.56 -18.33 6.95
N GLY A 55 14.70 -17.65 7.09
CA GLY A 55 15.58 -17.80 8.24
C GLY A 55 14.99 -17.18 9.50
N SER A 56 15.34 -17.72 10.66
CA SER A 56 14.91 -17.21 11.97
C SER A 56 15.88 -16.16 12.50
N LEU A 57 15.35 -15.14 13.17
CA LEU A 57 16.15 -14.23 13.98
C LEU A 57 16.51 -14.86 15.33
N ASP A 58 17.59 -14.37 15.93
CA ASP A 58 17.94 -14.73 17.30
C ASP A 58 16.81 -14.34 18.29
N PRO A 59 16.50 -15.17 19.31
CA PRO A 59 15.41 -14.89 20.24
C PRO A 59 15.52 -13.54 20.98
N GLN A 60 16.73 -13.03 21.22
CA GLN A 60 16.88 -11.72 21.85
C GLN A 60 16.45 -10.59 20.93
N LEU A 61 16.76 -10.70 19.64
CA LEU A 61 16.33 -9.72 18.63
C LEU A 61 14.85 -9.81 18.35
N LEU A 62 14.27 -11.01 18.34
CA LEU A 62 12.82 -11.15 18.21
C LEU A 62 12.10 -10.39 19.32
N LYS A 63 12.58 -10.50 20.57
CA LYS A 63 12.06 -9.68 21.68
C LYS A 63 12.24 -8.18 21.44
N GLN A 64 13.36 -7.75 20.89
CA GLN A 64 13.55 -6.33 20.53
C GLN A 64 12.58 -5.88 19.43
N VAL A 65 12.38 -6.70 18.40
CA VAL A 65 11.42 -6.44 17.31
C VAL A 65 10.00 -6.33 17.86
N GLU A 66 9.59 -7.22 18.78
CA GLU A 66 8.31 -7.17 19.46
C GLU A 66 8.14 -5.88 20.29
N LEU A 67 9.18 -5.47 21.03
CA LEU A 67 9.17 -4.24 21.82
C LEU A 67 9.05 -3.00 20.93
N ILE A 68 9.85 -2.90 19.87
CA ILE A 68 9.77 -1.81 18.89
C ILE A 68 8.37 -1.77 18.27
N THR A 69 7.83 -2.93 17.88
CA THR A 69 6.48 -3.02 17.30
C THR A 69 5.42 -2.50 18.26
N LYS A 70 5.50 -2.88 19.54
CA LYS A 70 4.57 -2.42 20.58
C LYS A 70 4.63 -0.90 20.76
N ASP A 71 5.83 -0.32 20.75
CA ASP A 71 6.04 1.12 20.85
C ASP A 71 5.54 1.88 19.61
N VAL A 72 5.69 1.31 18.42
CA VAL A 72 5.12 1.88 17.19
C VAL A 72 3.59 1.85 17.28
N CYS A 73 3.02 0.72 17.69
CA CYS A 73 1.57 0.58 17.85
C CYS A 73 1.04 1.57 18.89
N SER A 74 1.71 1.78 20.02
CA SER A 74 1.22 2.71 21.03
C SER A 74 1.19 4.16 20.54
N GLU A 75 2.17 4.58 19.74
CA GLU A 75 2.21 5.92 19.13
C GLU A 75 1.21 6.08 18.00
N VAL A 76 1.03 5.07 17.14
CA VAL A 76 0.10 5.11 16.01
C VAL A 76 -1.36 5.00 16.43
N LEU A 77 -1.63 4.27 17.52
CA LEU A 77 -2.97 4.05 18.05
C LEU A 77 -3.38 5.12 19.08
N ASP A 78 -2.57 6.17 19.26
CA ASP A 78 -2.87 7.25 20.20
C ASP A 78 -4.17 7.97 19.79
N PRO A 79 -5.22 7.97 20.62
CA PRO A 79 -6.48 8.67 20.34
C PRO A 79 -6.32 10.17 20.11
N ALA A 80 -5.20 10.78 20.53
CA ALA A 80 -4.90 12.18 20.27
C ALA A 80 -4.64 12.50 18.79
N LEU A 81 -4.33 11.49 17.96
CA LEU A 81 -4.19 11.61 16.51
C LEU A 81 -5.57 11.70 15.84
N ASN A 82 -6.30 12.79 16.12
CA ASN A 82 -7.55 13.14 15.46
C ASN A 82 -7.30 13.46 13.98
N GLY A 83 -7.50 12.49 13.08
CA GLY A 83 -7.33 12.71 11.64
C GLY A 83 -7.15 11.46 10.77
N GLY A 84 -7.00 10.29 11.38
CA GLY A 84 -6.63 9.08 10.66
C GLY A 84 -5.12 9.06 10.39
N VAL A 85 -4.55 7.87 10.42
CA VAL A 85 -3.11 7.69 10.24
C VAL A 85 -2.84 7.25 8.81
N ASP A 86 -1.95 7.97 8.12
CA ASP A 86 -1.47 7.52 6.81
C ASP A 86 -0.33 6.51 6.95
N VAL A 87 -0.10 5.75 5.88
CA VAL A 87 0.93 4.71 5.85
C VAL A 87 2.36 5.29 5.94
N GLU A 88 2.55 6.58 5.65
CA GLU A 88 3.85 7.24 5.72
C GLU A 88 4.24 7.60 7.14
N TYR A 89 3.29 8.13 7.91
CA TYR A 89 3.45 8.38 9.32
C TYR A 89 3.82 7.10 10.06
N ILE A 90 3.16 5.98 9.75
CA ILE A 90 3.51 4.67 10.35
C ILE A 90 4.97 4.30 10.01
N GLN A 91 5.41 4.50 8.76
CA GLN A 91 6.79 4.22 8.37
C GLN A 91 7.79 5.12 9.12
N ASP A 92 7.50 6.41 9.26
CA ASP A 92 8.37 7.35 9.96
C ASP A 92 8.46 7.03 11.46
N VAL A 93 7.34 6.62 12.08
CA VAL A 93 7.32 6.13 13.46
C VAL A 93 8.16 4.85 13.58
N VAL A 94 8.02 3.89 12.66
CA VAL A 94 8.85 2.67 12.64
C VAL A 94 10.34 3.02 12.59
N GLU A 95 10.74 3.91 11.68
CA GLU A 95 12.14 4.32 11.53
C GLU A 95 12.68 4.97 12.80
N LYS A 96 11.93 5.93 13.35
CA LYS A 96 12.27 6.63 14.58
C LYS A 96 12.42 5.65 15.75
N ARG A 97 11.51 4.67 15.88
CA ARG A 97 11.57 3.66 16.95
C ARG A 97 12.76 2.73 16.77
N ILE A 98 13.04 2.25 15.56
CA ILE A 98 14.25 1.43 15.31
C ILE A 98 15.52 2.22 15.69
N MET A 99 15.60 3.51 15.36
CA MET A 99 16.74 4.37 15.74
C MET A 99 16.84 4.60 17.25
N LEU A 100 15.72 4.83 17.94
CA LEU A 100 15.69 5.03 19.40
C LEU A 100 16.19 3.80 20.18
N TYR A 101 15.95 2.60 19.66
CA TYR A 101 16.49 1.35 20.21
C TYR A 101 17.97 1.10 19.82
N GLY A 102 18.60 2.02 19.10
CA GLY A 102 20.02 1.98 18.75
C GLY A 102 20.36 1.15 17.50
N HIS A 103 19.35 0.69 16.74
CA HIS A 103 19.55 -0.15 15.56
C HIS A 103 19.71 0.68 14.27
N TYR A 104 20.73 1.54 14.22
CA TYR A 104 20.93 2.48 13.11
C TYR A 104 21.15 1.82 11.75
N SER A 105 21.87 0.69 11.71
CA SER A 105 22.09 -0.07 10.46
C SER A 105 20.78 -0.58 9.88
N VAL A 106 19.92 -1.15 10.74
CA VAL A 106 18.58 -1.63 10.39
C VAL A 106 17.70 -0.50 9.90
N ALA A 107 17.68 0.65 10.60
CA ALA A 107 16.90 1.81 10.18
C ALA A 107 17.34 2.31 8.79
N ARG A 108 18.65 2.40 8.54
CA ARG A 108 19.18 2.76 7.22
C ARG A 108 18.78 1.76 6.14
N ARG A 109 18.85 0.45 6.43
CA ARG A 109 18.42 -0.61 5.53
C ARG A 109 16.93 -0.49 5.19
N TYR A 110 16.11 -0.19 6.19
CA TYR A 110 14.67 0.02 6.04
C TYR A 110 14.36 1.23 5.15
N ILE A 111 15.04 2.37 5.39
CA ILE A 111 14.90 3.60 4.60
C ILE A 111 15.21 3.33 3.11
N LEU A 112 16.35 2.69 2.84
CA LEU A 112 16.75 2.36 1.47
C LEU A 112 15.73 1.46 0.79
N TYR A 113 15.24 0.44 1.50
CA TYR A 113 14.22 -0.47 0.97
C TYR A 113 12.89 0.26 0.66
N ARG A 114 12.42 1.18 1.52
CA ARG A 114 11.19 1.94 1.22
C ARG A 114 11.36 2.83 -0.01
N GLU A 115 12.52 3.43 -0.21
CA GLU A 115 12.82 4.27 -1.37
C GLU A 115 12.86 3.44 -2.66
N GLU A 116 13.53 2.30 -2.64
CA GLU A 116 13.55 1.35 -3.77
C GLU A 116 12.14 0.90 -4.13
N ARG A 117 11.32 0.56 -3.13
CA ARG A 117 9.93 0.18 -3.36
C ARG A 117 9.08 1.34 -3.86
N ALA A 118 9.34 2.57 -3.44
CA ALA A 118 8.68 3.76 -3.97
C ALA A 118 9.03 3.99 -5.45
N LYS A 119 10.32 3.89 -5.80
CA LYS A 119 10.81 3.97 -7.19
C LYS A 119 10.22 2.86 -8.06
N ALA A 120 10.22 1.62 -7.59
CA ALA A 120 9.64 0.49 -8.31
C ALA A 120 8.13 0.66 -8.58
N ARG A 121 7.37 1.24 -7.63
CA ARG A 121 5.96 1.57 -7.85
C ARG A 121 5.78 2.66 -8.90
N LEU A 122 6.62 3.69 -8.90
CA LEU A 122 6.57 4.76 -9.91
C LEU A 122 6.86 4.21 -11.31
N LEU A 123 7.89 3.38 -11.44
CA LEU A 123 8.25 2.72 -12.70
C LEU A 123 7.11 1.82 -13.20
N LYS A 124 6.52 1.01 -12.32
CA LYS A 124 5.37 0.16 -12.67
C LYS A 124 4.18 0.99 -13.17
N LEU A 125 3.87 2.11 -12.52
CA LEU A 125 2.80 3.01 -12.96
C LEU A 125 3.09 3.65 -14.32
N GLN A 126 4.36 3.97 -14.60
CA GLN A 126 4.78 4.48 -15.91
C GLN A 126 4.68 3.40 -16.99
N GLU A 127 5.10 2.17 -16.70
CA GLU A 127 4.97 1.02 -17.60
C GLU A 127 3.50 0.69 -17.89
N GLU A 128 2.64 0.72 -16.88
CA GLU A 128 1.19 0.48 -17.04
C GLU A 128 0.53 1.56 -17.90
N ARG A 129 0.93 2.83 -17.75
CA ARG A 129 0.50 3.92 -18.64
C ARG A 129 0.96 3.73 -20.07
N ARG A 130 2.25 3.41 -20.28
CA ARG A 130 2.79 3.12 -21.63
C ARG A 130 2.14 1.90 -22.28
N ALA A 131 1.82 0.88 -21.50
CA ALA A 131 1.11 -0.32 -21.96
C ALA A 131 -0.40 -0.07 -22.21
N GLY A 132 -0.90 1.15 -21.99
CA GLY A 132 -2.29 1.51 -22.23
C GLY A 132 -3.30 0.87 -21.29
N LYS A 133 -2.88 0.34 -20.13
CA LYS A 133 -3.78 -0.31 -19.14
C LYS A 133 -4.71 0.66 -18.43
N ASP A 134 -4.32 1.94 -18.35
CA ASP A 134 -5.12 3.01 -17.76
C ASP A 134 -5.99 3.74 -18.81
N ARG A 135 -6.02 3.27 -20.06
CA ARG A 135 -6.86 3.91 -21.09
C ARG A 135 -8.33 3.69 -20.78
N PRO A 136 -9.17 4.73 -20.81
CA PRO A 136 -10.57 4.58 -20.47
C PRO A 136 -11.27 3.64 -21.44
N HIS A 137 -12.14 2.77 -20.91
CA HIS A 137 -13.07 2.00 -21.71
C HIS A 137 -14.20 2.93 -22.18
N LEU A 138 -13.95 3.63 -23.28
CA LEU A 138 -14.89 4.53 -23.90
C LEU A 138 -15.78 3.76 -24.88
N ASN A 139 -17.08 4.05 -24.86
CA ASN A 139 -18.00 3.57 -25.88
C ASN A 139 -18.44 4.78 -26.72
N PHE A 140 -18.66 4.58 -28.02
CA PHE A 140 -19.20 5.62 -28.90
C PHE A 140 -20.48 5.13 -29.56
N ALA A 141 -21.42 6.06 -29.75
CA ALA A 141 -22.66 5.80 -30.47
C ALA A 141 -22.46 6.13 -31.96
N ARG A 142 -22.75 5.17 -32.84
CA ARG A 142 -22.80 5.39 -34.29
C ARG A 142 -24.07 6.14 -34.69
N ARG A 143 -24.10 6.65 -35.93
CA ARG A 143 -25.26 7.37 -36.49
C ARG A 143 -26.54 6.53 -36.55
N ASP A 144 -26.41 5.21 -36.55
CA ASP A 144 -27.52 4.25 -36.52
C ASP A 144 -28.02 3.94 -35.10
N GLY A 145 -27.42 4.56 -34.06
CA GLY A 145 -27.77 4.37 -32.66
C GLY A 145 -27.08 3.18 -31.98
N THR A 146 -26.25 2.41 -32.69
CA THR A 146 -25.48 1.31 -32.08
C THR A 146 -24.34 1.85 -31.21
N ILE A 147 -24.10 1.22 -30.07
CA ILE A 147 -23.01 1.59 -29.15
C ILE A 147 -21.91 0.53 -29.28
N GLU A 148 -20.72 0.96 -29.68
CA GLU A 148 -19.55 0.10 -29.83
C GLU A 148 -18.42 0.58 -28.90
N PRO A 149 -17.59 -0.35 -28.37
CA PRO A 149 -16.41 0.02 -27.61
C PRO A 149 -15.35 0.62 -28.54
N LEU A 150 -14.70 1.68 -28.07
CA LEU A 150 -13.59 2.33 -28.75
C LEU A 150 -12.36 1.42 -28.72
N ASN A 151 -11.83 1.10 -29.90
CA ASN A 151 -10.58 0.36 -30.02
C ASN A 151 -9.38 1.33 -30.06
N TRP A 152 -8.60 1.35 -28.98
CA TRP A 152 -7.43 2.21 -28.85
C TRP A 152 -6.31 1.89 -29.85
N GLN A 153 -6.22 0.65 -30.35
CA GLN A 153 -5.20 0.31 -31.36
C GLN A 153 -5.47 1.01 -32.69
N ASP A 154 -6.75 1.15 -33.06
CA ASP A 154 -7.14 1.84 -34.28
C ASP A 154 -6.88 3.35 -34.15
N VAL A 155 -7.20 3.93 -32.98
CA VAL A 155 -6.92 5.34 -32.67
C VAL A 155 -5.42 5.64 -32.73
N ILE A 156 -4.58 4.82 -32.10
CA ILE A 156 -3.11 4.98 -32.17
C ILE A 156 -2.63 4.91 -33.61
N THR A 157 -3.03 3.87 -34.35
CA THR A 157 -2.62 3.67 -35.75
C THR A 157 -2.99 4.88 -36.60
N GLN A 158 -4.15 5.49 -36.33
CA GLN A 158 -4.62 6.67 -37.05
C GLN A 158 -3.85 7.94 -36.66
N ILE A 159 -3.49 8.11 -35.38
CA ILE A 159 -2.62 9.21 -34.92
C ILE A 159 -1.21 9.08 -35.50
N GLU A 160 -0.60 7.88 -35.45
CA GLU A 160 0.72 7.61 -36.02
C GLU A 160 0.73 7.86 -37.54
N ALA A 161 -0.30 7.39 -38.25
CA ALA A 161 -0.46 7.65 -39.68
C ALA A 161 -0.61 9.14 -39.99
N ALA A 162 -1.31 9.91 -39.14
CA ALA A 162 -1.48 11.35 -39.30
C ALA A 162 -0.20 12.14 -38.97
N CYS A 163 0.60 11.71 -37.98
CA CYS A 163 1.90 12.32 -37.67
C CYS A 163 2.98 11.99 -38.71
N LYS A 164 2.81 10.93 -39.51
CA LYS A 164 3.80 10.50 -40.49
C LYS A 164 4.04 11.58 -41.56
N GLY A 165 5.26 12.13 -41.57
CA GLY A 165 5.69 13.16 -42.53
C GLY A 165 5.84 14.56 -41.93
N PHE A 166 5.45 14.76 -40.68
CA PHE A 166 5.65 16.01 -39.95
C PHE A 166 6.81 15.87 -38.97
N ARG A 167 7.88 16.66 -39.15
CA ARG A 167 9.09 16.60 -38.31
C ARG A 167 8.87 17.05 -36.86
N GLU A 168 7.79 17.76 -36.60
CA GLU A 168 7.45 18.33 -35.27
C GLU A 168 6.29 17.58 -34.60
N CYS A 169 5.76 16.51 -35.20
CA CYS A 169 4.67 15.71 -34.63
C CYS A 169 5.25 14.54 -33.85
N GLU A 170 5.26 14.65 -32.53
CA GLU A 170 5.57 13.54 -31.64
C GLU A 170 4.27 12.78 -31.34
N SER A 171 4.02 11.70 -32.08
CA SER A 171 2.82 10.86 -31.92
C SER A 171 2.64 10.37 -30.49
N ASP A 172 3.74 10.10 -29.79
CA ASP A 172 3.73 9.65 -28.40
C ASP A 172 3.17 10.72 -27.45
N ALA A 173 3.51 12.00 -27.66
CA ALA A 173 3.01 13.10 -26.83
C ALA A 173 1.50 13.32 -27.02
N LEU A 174 1.00 13.17 -28.25
CA LEU A 174 -0.44 13.27 -28.56
C LEU A 174 -1.23 12.10 -27.98
N ILE A 175 -0.66 10.89 -27.94
CA ILE A 175 -1.30 9.71 -27.35
C ILE A 175 -1.37 9.83 -25.82
N GLU A 176 -0.48 10.59 -25.18
CA GLU A 176 -0.52 10.86 -23.74
C GLU A 176 -1.58 11.90 -23.33
N GLU A 177 -2.06 12.74 -24.25
CA GLU A 177 -3.08 13.79 -23.98
C GLU A 177 -4.54 13.33 -24.17
N VAL A 178 -4.78 12.15 -24.76
CA VAL A 178 -6.12 11.60 -25.10
C VAL A 178 -6.57 10.55 -24.09
#